data_AF-A0A936D9H0-F1
#
_entry.id   AF-A0A936D9H0-F1
#
_cell.length_a   1.000
_cell.length_b   1.000
_cell.length_c   1.000
_cell.angle_alpha   90.00
_cell.angle_beta   90.00
_cell.angle_gamma   90.00
#
_symmetry.space_group_name_H-M   'P 1'
#
loop_
_entity.id
_entity.type
_entity.pdbx_description
1 polymer ?
#
loop_
_entity_poly.entity_id
_entity_poly.type
_entity_poly.pdbx_seq_one_letter_code
_entity_poly.pdbx_strand_id
1 'polypeptide(L)'
;MAQRATHRTEEAPLASGDKDSIPNLRTTDSKTDKRKQSLYFPESMLTEIKEEAARLDRSLSWVVQRAWKISRLEIKKLPSVNEVDGDDDDDG
;
A
#
# COMPACT_ATOMS: atom_id res chain seq x y z
N MET A 1 34.63 -51.85 -14.71
CA MET A 1 35.44 -50.63 -14.92
C MET A 1 35.79 -50.54 -16.40
N ALA A 2 35.27 -49.53 -17.11
CA ALA A 2 35.86 -48.90 -18.31
C ALA A 2 34.86 -47.84 -18.81
N GLN A 3 35.34 -46.63 -19.00
CA GLN A 3 34.59 -45.38 -18.99
C GLN A 3 34.14 -44.95 -20.40
N ARG A 4 33.02 -44.23 -20.43
CA ARG A 4 32.38 -43.64 -21.62
C ARG A 4 33.21 -42.46 -22.14
N ALA A 5 33.44 -42.42 -23.45
CA ALA A 5 33.99 -41.26 -24.16
C ALA A 5 32.98 -40.80 -25.21
N THR A 6 32.45 -39.59 -25.05
CA THR A 6 31.80 -38.83 -26.13
C THR A 6 32.24 -37.37 -25.99
N HIS A 7 32.74 -36.86 -27.10
CA HIS A 7 33.51 -35.63 -27.20
C HIS A 7 32.70 -34.35 -26.97
N ARG A 8 33.45 -33.37 -26.45
CA ARG A 8 33.19 -31.94 -26.30
C ARG A 8 33.05 -31.26 -27.67
N THR A 9 32.05 -30.38 -27.82
CA THR A 9 32.06 -29.29 -28.80
C THR A 9 31.37 -28.08 -28.16
N GLU A 10 32.13 -27.00 -27.99
CA GLU A 10 31.65 -25.67 -27.63
C GLU A 10 31.13 -24.98 -28.89
N GLU A 11 29.90 -24.46 -28.85
CA GLU A 11 29.37 -23.55 -29.86
C GLU A 11 28.56 -22.47 -29.14
N ALA A 12 29.13 -21.28 -29.02
CA ALA A 12 28.39 -20.05 -28.78
C ALA A 12 28.10 -19.39 -30.13
N PRO A 13 26.93 -18.74 -30.28
CA PRO A 13 26.85 -17.60 -31.19
C PRO A 13 26.40 -16.33 -30.46
N LEU A 14 27.15 -15.26 -30.72
CA LEU A 14 26.84 -13.88 -30.37
C LEU A 14 25.65 -13.34 -31.19
N ALA A 15 24.91 -12.43 -30.54
CA ALA A 15 24.30 -11.21 -31.07
C ALA A 15 23.25 -11.27 -32.20
N SER A 16 22.05 -10.75 -31.92
CA SER A 16 21.34 -9.71 -32.72
C SER A 16 19.97 -9.36 -32.10
N GLY A 17 19.69 -8.07 -31.87
CA GLY A 17 18.32 -7.54 -31.95
C GLY A 17 17.78 -6.69 -30.80
N ASP A 18 18.37 -5.52 -30.55
CA ASP A 18 17.68 -4.38 -29.91
C ASP A 18 16.54 -3.87 -30.83
N LYS A 19 15.28 -4.21 -30.48
CA LYS A 19 14.01 -3.66 -30.97
C LYS A 19 12.94 -4.32 -30.08
N ASP A 20 12.28 -3.65 -29.13
CA ASP A 20 11.42 -2.49 -29.33
C ASP A 20 11.41 -1.60 -28.09
N SER A 21 12.21 -0.53 -28.10
CA SER A 21 11.99 0.62 -27.23
C SER A 21 10.83 1.46 -27.79
N ILE A 22 9.59 1.00 -27.55
CA ILE A 22 8.43 1.90 -27.59
C ILE A 22 8.31 2.49 -26.18
N PRO A 23 8.64 3.78 -25.95
CA PRO A 23 8.28 4.41 -24.70
C PRO A 23 6.75 4.46 -24.66
N ASN A 24 6.14 3.71 -23.75
CA ASN A 24 4.71 3.76 -23.49
C ASN A 24 4.36 5.13 -22.85
N LEU A 25 4.40 6.17 -23.67
CA LEU A 25 3.89 7.49 -23.37
C LEU A 25 2.38 7.44 -23.56
N ARG A 26 1.66 6.99 -22.52
CA ARG A 26 0.27 7.34 -22.19
C ARG A 26 -0.30 6.40 -21.15
N THR A 27 -0.01 6.66 -19.88
CA THR A 27 -1.07 6.62 -18.87
C THR A 27 -0.69 7.50 -17.69
N THR A 28 -0.97 8.80 -17.81
CA THR A 28 -1.24 9.65 -16.63
C THR A 28 -2.57 9.20 -16.02
N ASP A 29 -2.65 7.96 -15.58
CA ASP A 29 -3.60 7.60 -14.56
C ASP A 29 -2.97 8.12 -13.28
N SER A 30 -3.44 9.27 -12.80
CA SER A 30 -3.39 9.59 -11.38
C SER A 30 -4.30 8.60 -10.62
N LYS A 31 -4.12 7.29 -10.85
CA LYS A 31 -4.68 6.19 -10.09
C LYS A 31 -4.11 6.38 -8.71
N THR A 32 -4.94 6.91 -7.81
CA THR A 32 -4.65 7.01 -6.38
C THR A 32 -3.88 5.78 -5.93
N ASP A 33 -2.65 6.01 -5.48
CA ASP A 33 -1.73 4.97 -5.05
C ASP A 33 -2.39 4.12 -3.95
N LYS A 34 -2.68 2.85 -4.26
CA LYS A 34 -3.39 1.96 -3.34
C LYS A 34 -2.38 1.36 -2.38
N ARG A 35 -2.43 1.74 -1.10
CA ARG A 35 -1.57 1.19 -0.04
C ARG A 35 -2.36 0.24 0.85
N LYS A 36 -1.88 -1.00 1.01
CA LYS A 36 -2.41 -1.96 1.99
C LYS A 36 -1.87 -1.59 3.37
N GLN A 37 -2.76 -1.40 4.34
CA GLN A 37 -2.42 -1.10 5.73
C GLN A 37 -3.19 -2.06 6.63
N SER A 38 -2.50 -2.63 7.62
CA SER A 38 -3.12 -3.44 8.65
C SER A 38 -3.49 -2.54 9.82
N LEU A 39 -4.75 -2.56 10.25
CA LEU A 39 -5.28 -1.79 11.36
C LEU A 39 -5.97 -2.74 12.33
N TYR A 40 -5.92 -2.42 13.63
CA TYR A 40 -6.61 -3.18 14.67
C TYR A 40 -7.92 -2.49 15.00
N PHE A 41 -9.00 -3.27 15.00
CA PHE A 41 -10.33 -2.83 15.38
C PHE A 41 -10.85 -3.73 16.50
N PRO A 42 -11.60 -3.20 17.46
CA PRO A 42 -12.42 -4.01 18.35
C PRO A 42 -13.38 -4.90 17.54
N GLU A 43 -13.70 -6.08 18.06
CA GLU A 43 -14.55 -7.07 17.37
C GLU A 43 -15.94 -6.51 17.02
N SER A 44 -16.55 -5.76 17.94
CA SER A 44 -17.84 -5.11 17.73
C SER A 44 -17.81 -4.17 16.52
N MET A 45 -16.86 -3.24 16.51
CA MET A 45 -16.69 -2.27 15.43
C MET A 45 -16.34 -2.95 14.10
N LEU A 46 -15.51 -3.99 14.11
CA LEU A 46 -15.18 -4.74 12.90
C LEU A 46 -16.40 -5.44 12.32
N THR A 47 -17.28 -5.96 13.17
CA THR A 47 -18.54 -6.61 12.76
C THR A 47 -19.48 -5.60 12.10
N GLU A 48 -19.69 -4.44 12.72
CA GLU A 48 -20.50 -3.36 12.15
C GLU A 48 -19.97 -2.90 10.78
N ILE A 49 -18.65 -2.72 10.63
CA ILE A 49 -18.05 -2.33 9.34
C ILE A 49 -18.27 -3.41 8.26
N LYS A 50 -18.19 -4.69 8.62
CA LYS A 50 -18.44 -5.81 7.70
C LYS A 50 -19.89 -5.85 7.25
N GLU A 51 -20.83 -5.68 8.17
CA GLU A 51 -22.26 -5.66 7.88
C GLU A 51 -22.62 -4.49 6.95
N GLU A 52 -22.10 -3.29 7.22
CA GLU A 52 -22.32 -2.12 6.35
C GLU A 52 -21.68 -2.28 4.96
N ALA A 53 -20.50 -2.89 4.90
CA ALA A 53 -19.86 -3.22 3.63
C ALA A 53 -20.72 -4.17 2.78
N ALA A 54 -21.28 -5.21 3.42
CA ALA A 54 -22.19 -6.16 2.77
C ALA A 54 -23.51 -5.49 2.35
N ARG A 55 -24.09 -4.64 3.21
CA ARG A 55 -25.33 -3.91 2.94
C ARG A 55 -25.21 -2.97 1.74
N LEU A 56 -24.06 -2.33 1.59
CA LEU A 56 -23.79 -1.34 0.53
C LEU A 56 -23.21 -1.95 -0.75
N ASP A 57 -22.88 -3.25 -0.74
CA ASP A 57 -22.13 -3.92 -1.81
C ASP A 57 -20.79 -3.20 -2.12
N ARG A 58 -20.06 -2.87 -1.05
CA ARG A 58 -18.78 -2.15 -1.12
C ARG A 58 -17.70 -2.86 -0.31
N SER A 59 -16.44 -2.55 -0.60
CA SER A 59 -15.31 -3.10 0.15
C SER A 59 -15.17 -2.45 1.53
N LEU A 60 -14.58 -3.18 2.49
CA LEU A 60 -14.27 -2.64 3.84
C LEU A 60 -13.45 -1.35 3.75
N SER A 61 -12.44 -1.33 2.87
CA SER A 61 -11.61 -0.14 2.66
C SER A 61 -12.45 1.06 2.21
N TRP A 62 -13.49 0.86 1.38
CA TRP A 62 -14.37 1.94 0.96
C TRP A 62 -15.18 2.50 2.13
N VAL A 63 -15.73 1.63 2.99
CA VAL A 63 -16.50 2.04 4.18
C VAL A 63 -15.63 2.87 5.13
N VAL A 64 -14.43 2.38 5.44
CA VAL A 64 -13.47 3.09 6.31
C VAL A 64 -13.03 4.43 5.69
N GLN A 65 -12.75 4.46 4.38
CA GLN A 65 -12.43 5.72 3.68
C GLN A 65 -13.60 6.70 3.67
N ARG A 66 -14.85 6.21 3.57
CA ARG A 66 -16.05 7.05 3.61
C ARG A 66 -16.23 7.65 5.00
N ALA A 67 -16.08 6.85 6.05
CA ALA A 67 -16.12 7.31 7.44
C ALA A 67 -15.06 8.40 7.68
N TRP A 68 -13.82 8.17 7.26
CA TRP A 68 -12.76 9.18 7.37
C TRP A 68 -13.13 10.49 6.67
N LYS A 69 -13.66 10.43 5.44
CA LYS A 69 -14.05 11.63 4.69
C LYS A 69 -15.12 12.46 5.39
N ILE A 70 -16.03 11.80 6.12
CA ILE A 70 -17.08 12.46 6.90
C ILE A 70 -16.47 13.06 8.17
N SER A 71 -15.68 12.30 8.91
CA SER A 71 -15.14 12.72 10.21
C SER A 71 -13.94 13.67 10.13
N ARG A 72 -13.29 13.81 8.96
CA ARG A 72 -12.04 14.59 8.81
C ARG A 72 -12.10 16.02 9.34
N LEU A 73 -13.26 16.69 9.23
CA LEU A 73 -13.40 18.08 9.65
C LEU A 73 -13.45 18.18 11.17
N GLU A 74 -14.13 17.24 11.84
CA GLU A 74 -14.21 17.18 13.29
C GLU A 74 -12.88 16.75 13.90
N ILE A 75 -12.21 15.75 13.31
CA ILE A 75 -10.91 15.28 13.79
C ILE A 75 -9.85 16.39 13.72
N LYS A 76 -9.89 17.25 12.70
CA LYS A 76 -8.98 18.38 12.56
C LYS A 76 -9.16 19.49 13.61
N LYS A 77 -10.30 19.54 14.29
CA LYS A 77 -10.56 20.51 15.36
C LYS A 77 -10.05 20.03 16.71
N LEU A 78 -9.77 18.74 16.84
CA LEU A 78 -9.25 18.20 18.10
C LEU A 78 -7.87 18.80 18.36
N PRO A 79 -7.60 19.28 19.60
CA PRO A 79 -6.28 19.77 19.96
C PRO A 79 -5.24 18.67 19.78
N SER A 80 -4.01 19.05 19.45
CA SER A 80 -2.89 18.11 19.42
C SER A 80 -2.73 17.52 20.81
N VAL A 81 -2.87 16.20 20.95
CA VAL A 81 -2.78 15.46 22.23
C VAL A 81 -1.39 15.53 22.90
N ASN A 82 -0.47 16.35 22.40
CA ASN A 82 0.90 16.45 22.88
C ASN A 82 1.37 17.88 23.23
N GLU A 83 0.47 18.84 23.45
CA GLU A 83 0.83 20.00 24.27
C GLU A 83 0.80 19.55 25.74
N VAL A 84 1.87 18.86 26.13
CA VAL A 84 2.39 18.98 27.48
C VAL A 84 2.82 20.44 27.60
N ASP A 85 2.11 21.21 28.41
CA ASP A 85 2.58 22.49 28.95
C ASP A 85 3.97 22.26 29.54
N GLY A 86 4.98 22.53 28.73
CA GLY A 86 6.37 22.60 29.13
C GLY A 86 6.81 24.04 28.95
N ASP A 87 6.39 24.92 29.86
CA ASP A 87 7.26 25.92 30.48
C ASP A 87 6.52 26.65 31.63
N ASP A 88 7.31 27.22 32.53
CA ASP A 88 6.98 28.08 33.70
C ASP A 88 6.42 27.34 34.95
N ASP A 89 7.03 27.27 36.14
CA ASP A 89 8.17 27.89 36.83
C ASP A 89 8.51 26.94 38.02
N ASP A 90 9.74 26.78 38.53
CA ASP A 90 10.29 27.60 39.61
C ASP A 90 11.75 27.18 39.88
N ASP A 91 12.68 28.07 39.55
CA ASP A 91 14.05 28.09 40.04
C ASP A 91 14.01 28.61 41.49
N GLY A 92 14.37 27.78 42.47
CA GLY A 92 14.42 28.10 43.91
C GLY A 92 15.47 27.31 44.67
#